data_AF-A0A844G853-F1
#
_entry.id   AF-A0A844G853-F1
#
_cell.length_a   1.000
_cell.length_b   1.000
_cell.length_c   1.000
_cell.angle_alpha   90.00
_cell.angle_beta   90.00
_cell.angle_gamma   90.00
#
_symmetry.space_group_name_H-M   'P 1'
#
loop_
_entity.id
_entity.type
_entity.pdbx_description
1 polymer ?
#
loop_
_entity_poly.entity_id
_entity_poly.type
_entity_poly.pdbx_seq_one_letter_code
_entity_poly.pdbx_strand_id
1 'polypeptide(L)'
;MNESLEVLRQAVEQQGQSAVAKTLGYSRSTISLVLAGKYPGRTDQVLARVNEELGKVACPYTGETIALTECMTISARKAPTHNRVKMAYWQACQQCKNCCKGD
;
A
#
# COMPACT_ATOMS: atom_id res chain seq x y z
N MET A 1 16.79 5.03 -9.31
CA MET A 1 16.24 3.69 -9.03
C MET A 1 14.85 3.90 -8.46
N ASN A 2 13.84 3.34 -9.11
CA ASN A 2 12.44 3.79 -9.01
C ASN A 2 11.70 3.10 -7.84
N GLU A 3 12.21 3.24 -6.62
CA GLU A 3 11.66 2.62 -5.40
C GLU A 3 10.16 2.90 -5.22
N SER A 4 9.74 4.15 -5.44
CA SER A 4 8.34 4.56 -5.34
C SER A 4 7.43 3.88 -6.37
N LEU A 5 7.97 3.48 -7.54
CA LEU A 5 7.20 2.82 -8.59
C LEU A 5 6.94 1.34 -8.24
N GLU A 6 7.91 0.71 -7.56
CA GLU A 6 7.77 -0.64 -7.04
C GLU A 6 6.75 -0.70 -5.89
N VAL A 7 6.80 0.27 -4.97
CA VAL A 7 5.79 0.45 -3.92
C VAL A 7 4.39 0.63 -4.51
N LEU A 8 4.25 1.46 -5.55
CA LEU A 8 2.99 1.66 -6.25
C LEU A 8 2.49 0.34 -6.86
N ARG A 9 3.38 -0.43 -7.49
CA ARG A 9 3.04 -1.70 -8.13
C ARG A 9 2.55 -2.73 -7.13
N GLN A 10 3.23 -2.87 -5.99
CA GLN A 10 2.81 -3.76 -4.90
C GLN A 10 1.47 -3.36 -4.30
N ALA A 11 1.25 -2.06 -4.08
CA ALA A 11 -0.02 -1.56 -3.58
C ALA A 11 -1.17 -1.89 -4.56
N VAL A 12 -0.92 -1.73 -5.86
CA VAL A 12 -1.89 -2.02 -6.92
C VAL A 12 -2.20 -3.50 -7.03
N GLU A 13 -1.21 -4.37 -6.91
CA GLU A 13 -1.41 -5.82 -7.04
C GLU A 13 -2.28 -6.39 -5.90
N GLN A 14 -2.23 -5.76 -4.72
CA GLN A 14 -2.94 -6.23 -3.52
C GLN A 14 -4.30 -5.54 -3.32
N GLN A 15 -4.38 -4.23 -3.52
CA GLN A 15 -5.61 -3.45 -3.29
C GLN A 15 -6.40 -3.17 -4.56
N GLY A 16 -5.79 -3.42 -5.72
CA GLY A 16 -6.32 -3.04 -7.02
C GLY A 16 -6.02 -1.58 -7.37
N GLN A 17 -5.94 -1.32 -8.68
CA GLN A 17 -5.62 0.00 -9.22
C GLN A 17 -6.60 1.09 -8.74
N SER A 18 -7.88 0.75 -8.57
CA SER A 18 -8.93 1.72 -8.20
C SER A 18 -8.80 2.22 -6.75
N ALA A 19 -8.46 1.33 -5.81
CA ALA A 19 -8.30 1.69 -4.40
C ALA A 19 -7.06 2.57 -4.20
N VAL A 20 -5.96 2.19 -4.84
CA VAL A 20 -4.71 2.96 -4.83
C VAL A 20 -4.90 4.33 -5.49
N ALA A 21 -5.60 4.37 -6.63
CA ALA A 21 -5.90 5.63 -7.31
C ALA A 21 -6.76 6.56 -6.44
N LYS A 22 -7.80 6.03 -5.78
CA LYS A 22 -8.65 6.79 -4.85
C LYS A 22 -7.86 7.34 -3.64
N THR A 23 -6.93 6.55 -3.12
CA THR A 23 -6.05 6.95 -2.01
C THR A 23 -5.10 8.07 -2.42
N LEU A 24 -4.51 7.97 -3.62
CA LEU A 24 -3.60 8.98 -4.15
C LEU A 24 -4.30 10.21 -4.74
N GLY A 25 -5.64 10.20 -4.82
CA GLY A 25 -6.42 11.28 -5.47
C GLY A 25 -6.28 11.33 -6.99
N TYR A 26 -5.86 10.23 -7.63
CA TYR A 26 -5.70 10.13 -9.08
C TYR A 26 -6.74 9.18 -9.71
N SER A 27 -6.85 9.22 -11.04
CA SER A 27 -7.65 8.25 -11.80
C SER A 27 -6.91 6.93 -11.97
N ARG A 28 -7.65 5.81 -12.00
CA ARG A 28 -7.13 4.47 -12.29
C ARG A 28 -6.26 4.46 -13.57
N SER A 29 -6.72 5.15 -14.61
CA SER A 29 -6.03 5.26 -15.91
C SER A 29 -4.65 5.91 -15.78
N THR A 30 -4.51 6.91 -14.90
CA THR A 30 -3.23 7.58 -14.60
C THR A 30 -2.26 6.60 -13.97
N ILE A 31 -2.70 5.81 -12.99
CA ILE A 31 -1.86 4.79 -12.33
C ILE A 31 -1.41 3.73 -13.36
N SER A 32 -2.30 3.29 -14.25
CA SER A 32 -1.96 2.33 -15.31
C SER A 32 -0.91 2.90 -16.28
N LEU A 33 -1.04 4.17 -16.68
CA LEU A 33 -0.07 4.85 -17.56
C LEU A 33 1.30 5.02 -16.88
N VAL A 34 1.32 5.34 -15.58
CA VAL A 34 2.54 5.48 -14.78
C VAL A 34 3.25 4.13 -14.62
N LEU A 35 2.51 3.07 -14.32
CA LEU A 35 3.05 1.70 -14.24
C LEU A 35 3.58 1.22 -15.59
N ALA A 36 2.93 1.61 -16.70
CA ALA A 36 3.39 1.30 -18.05
C ALA A 36 4.60 2.16 -18.49
N GLY A 37 5.02 3.15 -17.69
CA GLY A 37 6.07 4.10 -18.06
C GLY A 37 5.71 5.00 -19.24
N LYS A 38 4.42 5.04 -19.62
CA LYS A 38 3.90 5.77 -20.79
C LYS A 38 3.21 7.07 -20.43
N TYR A 39 3.15 7.43 -19.15
CA TYR A 39 2.52 8.66 -18.71
C TYR A 39 3.36 9.87 -19.16
N PRO A 40 2.87 10.70 -20.10
CA PRO A 40 3.62 11.84 -20.62
C PRO A 40 3.63 13.03 -19.64
N GLY A 41 2.91 12.92 -18.51
CA GLY A 41 2.85 13.94 -17.47
C GLY A 41 3.97 13.84 -16.45
N ARG A 42 3.85 14.60 -15.35
CA ARG A 42 4.84 14.58 -14.25
C ARG A 42 4.68 13.32 -13.41
N THR A 43 5.24 12.21 -13.88
CA THR A 43 5.36 10.97 -13.10
C THR A 43 6.03 11.22 -11.76
N ASP A 44 6.99 12.15 -11.68
CA ASP A 44 7.58 12.65 -10.43
C ASP A 44 6.55 13.10 -9.38
N GLN A 45 5.47 13.77 -9.78
CA GLN A 45 4.45 14.20 -8.81
C GLN A 45 3.64 13.00 -8.28
N VAL A 46 3.39 12.01 -9.15
CA VAL A 46 2.74 10.77 -8.73
C VAL A 46 3.65 10.00 -7.79
N LEU A 47 4.95 9.91 -8.08
CA LEU A 47 5.93 9.24 -7.23
C LEU A 47 6.15 9.97 -5.90
N ALA A 48 6.15 11.31 -5.91
CA ALA A 48 6.19 12.13 -4.70
C ALA A 48 4.95 11.90 -3.84
N ARG A 49 3.76 11.91 -4.44
CA ARG A 49 2.51 11.57 -3.74
C ARG A 49 2.45 10.14 -3.25
N VAL A 50 3.00 9.19 -3.99
CA VAL A 50 3.19 7.83 -3.52
C VAL A 50 4.04 7.83 -2.25
N ASN A 51 5.12 8.60 -2.22
CA ASN A 51 5.99 8.69 -1.06
C ASN A 51 5.32 9.40 0.14
N GLU A 52 4.53 10.44 -0.12
CA GLU A 52 3.82 11.21 0.93
C GLU A 52 2.60 10.46 1.48
N GLU A 53 1.71 10.00 0.61
CA GLU A 53 0.40 9.43 0.98
C GLU A 53 0.48 7.93 1.28
N LEU A 54 1.19 7.15 0.46
CA LEU A 54 1.45 5.73 0.78
C LEU A 54 2.57 5.61 1.83
N GLY A 55 3.18 6.73 2.23
CA GLY A 55 4.11 6.79 3.34
C GLY A 55 3.46 6.60 4.72
N LYS A 56 2.12 6.77 4.87
CA LYS A 56 1.46 6.82 6.20
C LYS A 56 0.00 6.34 6.19
N VAL A 57 -0.36 5.42 7.08
CA VAL A 57 -1.69 4.87 7.33
C VAL A 57 -1.91 4.72 8.84
N ALA A 58 -3.08 5.11 9.34
CA ALA A 58 -3.45 4.89 10.74
C ALA A 58 -3.77 3.41 10.96
N CYS A 59 -2.95 2.73 11.77
CA CYS A 59 -3.16 1.33 12.12
C CYS A 59 -4.10 1.24 13.33
N PRO A 60 -5.26 0.59 13.22
CA PRO A 60 -6.19 0.44 14.36
C PRO A 60 -5.68 -0.55 15.42
N TYR A 61 -4.67 -1.37 15.11
CA TYR A 61 -4.10 -2.32 16.06
C TYR A 61 -3.06 -1.68 16.98
N THR A 62 -2.11 -0.94 16.42
CA THR A 62 -1.10 -0.21 17.21
C THR A 62 -1.60 1.15 17.69
N GLY A 63 -2.66 1.70 17.08
CA GLY A 63 -3.14 3.06 17.36
C GLY A 63 -2.24 4.16 16.79
N GLU A 64 -1.22 3.78 16.02
CA GLU A 64 -0.20 4.67 15.47
C GLU A 64 -0.33 4.80 13.95
N THR A 65 0.18 5.91 13.42
CA THR A 65 0.35 6.09 11.98
C THR A 65 1.62 5.37 11.51
N ILE A 66 1.45 4.21 10.88
CA ILE A 66 2.53 3.40 10.30
C ILE A 66 2.64 3.64 8.80
N ALA A 67 3.74 3.28 8.14
CA ALA A 67 3.78 3.37 6.69
C ALA A 67 2.81 2.40 6.02
N LEU A 68 2.22 2.76 4.87
CA LEU A 68 1.35 1.81 4.17
C LEU A 68 2.15 0.61 3.70
N THR A 69 3.40 0.78 3.27
CA THR A 69 4.34 -0.31 2.98
C THR A 69 4.57 -1.23 4.18
N GLU A 70 4.67 -0.69 5.39
CA GLU A 70 4.77 -1.46 6.63
C GLU A 70 3.46 -2.23 6.87
N CYS A 71 2.31 -1.57 6.77
CA CYS A 71 0.99 -2.18 6.88
C CYS A 71 0.80 -3.34 5.87
N MET A 72 1.21 -3.12 4.62
CA MET A 72 1.18 -4.10 3.53
C MET A 72 2.14 -5.25 3.78
N THR A 73 3.36 -4.99 4.25
CA THR A 73 4.34 -6.04 4.58
C THR A 73 3.81 -6.93 5.71
N ILE A 74 3.17 -6.33 6.71
CA ILE A 74 2.64 -7.05 7.87
C ILE A 74 1.37 -7.83 7.52
N SER A 75 0.54 -7.37 6.60
CA SER A 75 -0.63 -8.12 6.14
C SER A 75 -0.26 -9.22 5.14
N ALA A 76 0.69 -8.97 4.22
CA ALA A 76 1.09 -9.91 3.18
C ALA A 76 2.10 -10.98 3.64
N ARG A 77 2.78 -10.78 4.77
CA ARG A 77 3.72 -11.80 5.29
C ARG A 77 3.00 -13.11 5.65
N LYS A 78 3.75 -14.21 5.60
CA LYS A 78 3.30 -15.50 6.16
C LYS A 78 3.14 -15.40 7.68
N ALA A 79 2.21 -16.21 8.20
CA ALA A 79 1.94 -16.31 9.63
C ALA A 79 3.25 -16.59 10.41
N PRO A 80 3.68 -15.68 11.29
CA PRO A 80 4.90 -15.89 12.07
C PRO A 80 4.66 -16.97 13.14
N THR A 81 5.47 -18.01 13.14
CA THR A 81 5.31 -19.18 14.03
C THR A 81 6.10 -19.10 15.33
N HIS A 82 7.20 -18.34 15.36
CA HIS A 82 8.10 -18.27 16.52
C HIS A 82 7.90 -17.05 17.44
N ASN A 83 7.05 -16.08 17.06
CA ASN A 83 6.89 -14.86 17.86
C ASN A 83 5.40 -14.50 18.04
N ARG A 84 4.91 -14.68 19.27
CA ARG A 84 3.50 -14.49 19.65
C ARG A 84 3.00 -13.07 19.44
N VAL A 85 3.85 -12.06 19.68
CA VAL A 85 3.50 -10.65 19.45
C VAL A 85 3.31 -10.37 17.97
N LYS A 86 4.22 -10.87 17.12
CA LYS A 86 4.08 -10.75 15.66
C LYS A 86 2.87 -11.53 15.14
N MET A 87 2.54 -12.66 15.76
CA MET A 87 1.36 -13.45 15.40
C MET A 87 0.06 -12.71 15.70
N ALA A 88 -0.06 -12.10 16.89
CA ALA A 88 -1.21 -11.29 17.27
C ALA A 88 -1.37 -10.07 16.33
N TYR A 89 -0.27 -9.39 15.99
CA TYR A 89 -0.29 -8.29 15.04
C TYR A 89 -0.74 -8.74 13.64
N TRP A 90 -0.17 -9.84 13.13
CA TRP A 90 -0.58 -10.39 11.83
C TRP A 90 -2.06 -10.80 11.82
N GLN A 91 -2.55 -11.48 12.86
CA GLN A 91 -3.96 -11.85 13.00
C GLN A 91 -4.88 -10.63 13.04
N ALA A 92 -4.48 -9.57 13.74
CA ALA A 92 -5.22 -8.32 13.77
C ALA A 92 -5.27 -7.65 12.40
N CYS A 93 -4.16 -7.66 11.65
CA CYS A 93 -4.15 -7.22 10.25
C CYS A 93 -5.08 -8.07 9.37
N GLN A 94 -5.07 -9.40 9.51
CA GLN A 94 -5.98 -10.29 8.75
C GLN A 94 -7.47 -10.07 9.03
N GLN A 95 -7.81 -9.56 10.22
CA GLN A 95 -9.17 -9.21 10.65
C GLN A 95 -9.48 -7.71 10.50
N CYS A 96 -8.51 -6.91 10.09
CA CYS A 96 -8.64 -5.46 10.04
C CYS A 96 -9.56 -5.06 8.88
N LYS A 97 -10.55 -4.20 9.14
CA LYS A 97 -11.41 -3.61 8.09
C LYS A 97 -10.66 -2.72 7.10
N ASN A 98 -9.50 -2.19 7.48
CA ASN A 98 -8.59 -1.47 6.57
C ASN A 98 -7.71 -2.41 5.74
N CYS A 99 -7.63 -3.70 6.08
CA CYS A 99 -7.07 -4.68 5.18
C CYS A 99 -8.11 -4.96 4.09
N CYS A 100 -7.96 -4.30 2.96
CA CYS A 100 -8.60 -4.69 1.72
C CYS A 100 -8.08 -6.08 1.34
N LYS A 101 -8.69 -7.14 1.88
CA LYS A 101 -8.88 -8.34 1.08
C LYS A 101 -9.69 -7.86 -0.13
N GLY A 102 -9.03 -7.79 -1.27
CA GLY A 102 -9.71 -7.59 -2.54
C GLY A 102 -10.83 -8.61 -2.64
N ASP A 103 -12.03 -8.12 -2.86
CA ASP A 103 -13.05 -8.82 -3.63
C ASP A 103 -12.94 -8.29 -5.07
#